data_AF-A0A2K4GDJ4-F1
#
_entry.id   AF-A0A2K4GDJ4-F1
#
_cell.length_a   1.000
_cell.length_b   1.000
_cell.length_c   1.000
_cell.angle_alpha   90.00
_cell.angle_beta   90.00
_cell.angle_gamma   90.00
#
_symmetry.space_group_name_H-M   'P 1'
#
loop_
_entity.id
_entity.type
_entity.pdbx_description
1 polymer ?
#
loop_
_entity_poly.entity_id
_entity_poly.type
_entity_poly.pdbx_seq_one_letter_code
_entity_poly.pdbx_strand_id
1 'polypeptide(L)'
;MTKAHGVNVEAYIKGEMVLHFSRITLTQRRTENPIVFIGPGHVHLDRGRLKYVVYHTCVTDEANRHMTMSFAGQAGELVNEDSLFNFEGVDVAGKIWTAVGVDTSGGNYRFEFCVVEGSIEFLSSRHAFSGNRQSTIHQVYFDDPHFPSPRLSVAPGLEFACGESTVTIAKDESGCDVSVLGGELSDGFAKAIEKTLNVLSGVRLQLGVTEKIWEGHSIVELYSRDIELSNQRLFPPVGIPFRCPSDFFGSVFNLLVGFFQQNGAAFYDNWNKLNRAWQAGLESTALNVSVCIEGVLKAYFEALGTDSDFAELSRRAVPAVMQLEIDDRVKSLLRSCLGGSGNFKPKTALRALTQSGEISPELAAKWNRLRSETAHAVVAGEAREDWQRMVDLTFANIKLFYEILFSIVGYTGERIDYENRGFPSVLPSARICGMDQAEGR
;
A
#
# COMPACT_ATOMS: atom_id res chain seq x y z
N MET A 1 19.22 10.02 -13.94
CA MET A 1 18.87 8.67 -13.45
C MET A 1 19.98 7.72 -13.85
N THR A 2 20.86 7.36 -12.92
CA THR A 2 22.15 6.76 -13.25
C THR A 2 22.43 5.59 -12.33
N LYS A 3 22.07 4.40 -12.81
CA LYS A 3 22.49 3.06 -12.36
C LYS A 3 22.44 2.82 -10.85
N ALA A 4 21.40 2.14 -10.38
CA ALA A 4 21.53 1.33 -9.16
C ALA A 4 22.68 0.32 -9.36
N HIS A 5 23.50 0.06 -8.34
CA HIS A 5 24.69 -0.78 -8.46
C HIS A 5 24.33 -2.20 -8.92
N GLY A 6 24.54 -2.45 -10.22
CA GLY A 6 24.33 -3.74 -10.86
C GLY A 6 22.98 -3.94 -11.56
N VAL A 7 22.08 -2.94 -11.60
CA VAL A 7 20.84 -3.01 -12.38
C VAL A 7 20.68 -1.78 -13.26
N ASN A 8 20.39 -2.00 -14.55
CA ASN A 8 20.01 -0.93 -15.45
C ASN A 8 18.54 -0.54 -15.17
N VAL A 9 18.35 0.38 -14.23
CA VAL A 9 17.03 0.89 -13.82
C VAL A 9 16.22 1.43 -15.00
N GLU A 10 16.87 2.09 -15.96
CA GLU A 10 16.20 2.60 -17.16
C GLU A 10 15.65 1.46 -18.02
N ALA A 11 16.46 0.42 -18.26
CA ALA A 11 15.99 -0.78 -18.96
C ALA A 11 14.87 -1.48 -18.18
N TYR A 12 14.93 -1.49 -16.85
CA TYR A 12 13.88 -2.06 -16.02
C TYR A 12 12.56 -1.31 -16.17
N ILE A 13 12.58 0.02 -16.10
CA ILE A 13 11.38 0.83 -16.28
C ILE A 13 10.79 0.66 -17.69
N LYS A 14 11.64 0.54 -18.72
CA LYS A 14 11.22 0.29 -20.11
C LYS A 14 10.73 -1.15 -20.36
N GLY A 15 10.85 -2.06 -19.40
CA GLY A 15 10.54 -3.49 -19.59
C GLY A 15 11.56 -4.24 -20.43
N GLU A 16 12.76 -3.69 -20.58
CA GLU A 16 13.87 -4.23 -21.39
C GLU A 16 14.94 -4.91 -20.53
N MET A 17 14.79 -4.91 -19.19
CA MET A 17 15.77 -5.52 -18.30
C MET A 17 15.79 -7.04 -18.45
N VAL A 18 17.01 -7.57 -18.66
CA VAL A 18 17.33 -8.98 -18.55
C VAL A 18 18.56 -9.15 -17.64
N LEU A 19 18.45 -9.98 -16.62
CA LEU A 19 19.53 -10.41 -15.74
C LEU A 19 19.94 -11.83 -16.12
N HIS A 20 21.20 -12.01 -16.50
CA HIS A 20 21.73 -13.32 -16.84
C HIS A 20 22.42 -13.97 -15.64
N PHE A 21 22.13 -15.25 -15.43
CA PHE A 21 22.64 -16.04 -14.32
C PHE A 21 23.49 -17.19 -14.82
N SER A 22 24.71 -17.27 -14.29
CA SER A 22 25.60 -18.41 -14.51
C SER A 22 25.06 -19.68 -13.84
N ARG A 23 24.34 -19.51 -12.73
CA ARG A 23 23.67 -20.57 -11.98
C ARG A 23 22.42 -20.03 -11.30
N ILE A 24 21.32 -20.74 -11.41
CA ILE A 24 20.09 -20.59 -10.64
C ILE A 24 19.82 -21.92 -9.96
N THR A 25 19.51 -21.87 -8.67
CA THR A 25 19.04 -22.98 -7.84
C THR A 25 17.63 -22.66 -7.38
N LEU A 26 16.66 -23.50 -7.76
CA LEU A 26 15.32 -23.49 -7.20
C LEU A 26 15.20 -24.65 -6.23
N THR A 27 14.82 -24.39 -4.98
CA THR A 27 14.63 -25.44 -3.97
C THR A 27 13.22 -25.38 -3.42
N GLN A 28 12.45 -26.47 -3.58
CA GLN A 28 11.10 -26.57 -3.04
C GLN A 28 11.10 -26.34 -1.53
N ARG A 29 10.13 -25.61 -1.02
CA ARG A 29 9.99 -25.25 0.41
C ARG A 29 9.42 -26.39 1.25
N ARG A 30 9.94 -27.60 1.07
CA ARG A 30 9.58 -28.79 1.85
C ARG A 30 10.82 -29.37 2.53
N THR A 31 10.66 -29.90 3.73
CA THR A 31 11.75 -30.49 4.52
C THR A 31 12.22 -31.84 3.96
N GLU A 32 11.29 -32.69 3.54
CA GLU A 32 11.57 -34.05 3.09
C GLU A 32 11.60 -34.13 1.57
N ASN A 33 12.76 -34.53 1.04
CA ASN A 33 13.00 -34.76 -0.40
C ASN A 33 12.54 -33.58 -1.27
N PRO A 34 13.02 -32.34 -1.08
CA PRO A 34 12.61 -31.21 -1.91
C PRO A 34 12.95 -31.45 -3.39
N ILE A 35 12.09 -30.97 -4.29
CA ILE A 35 12.44 -30.84 -5.70
C ILE A 35 13.49 -29.73 -5.84
N VAL A 36 14.58 -30.00 -6.55
CA VAL A 36 15.66 -29.02 -6.77
C VAL A 36 15.97 -28.90 -8.24
N PHE A 37 15.86 -27.69 -8.79
CA PHE A 37 16.29 -27.40 -10.15
C PHE A 37 17.56 -26.57 -10.12
N ILE A 38 18.57 -26.99 -10.87
CA ILE A 38 19.86 -26.30 -10.95
C ILE A 38 20.25 -26.15 -12.42
N GLY A 39 20.61 -24.94 -12.82
CA GLY A 39 21.10 -24.67 -14.17
C GLY A 39 21.35 -23.19 -14.44
N PRO A 40 21.97 -22.83 -15.56
CA PRO A 40 22.03 -21.44 -16.00
C PRO A 40 20.64 -20.92 -16.34
N GLY A 41 20.47 -19.61 -16.40
CA GLY A 41 19.17 -19.03 -16.68
C GLY A 41 19.18 -17.51 -16.77
N HIS A 42 17.99 -16.94 -16.79
CA HIS A 42 17.83 -15.49 -16.77
C HIS A 42 16.54 -15.09 -16.06
N VAL A 43 16.52 -13.84 -15.56
CA VAL A 43 15.32 -13.15 -15.07
C VAL A 43 15.07 -11.97 -16.00
N HIS A 44 13.84 -11.77 -16.45
CA HIS A 44 13.45 -10.63 -17.26
C HIS A 44 12.12 -10.04 -16.78
N LEU A 45 11.83 -8.80 -17.17
CA LEU A 45 10.54 -8.18 -16.87
C LEU A 45 9.57 -8.44 -18.02
N ASP A 46 8.45 -9.13 -17.77
CA ASP A 46 7.38 -9.35 -18.74
C ASP A 46 6.09 -8.70 -18.22
N ARG A 47 5.62 -7.65 -18.91
CA ARG A 47 4.42 -6.88 -18.54
C ARG A 47 4.41 -6.45 -17.06
N GLY A 48 5.58 -6.07 -16.55
CA GLY A 48 5.75 -5.64 -15.15
C GLY A 48 5.98 -6.78 -14.16
N ARG A 49 5.85 -8.06 -14.53
CA ARG A 49 6.20 -9.19 -13.67
C ARG A 49 7.62 -9.69 -13.95
N LEU A 50 8.41 -9.91 -12.91
CA LEU A 50 9.70 -10.59 -13.02
C LEU A 50 9.43 -12.06 -13.33
N LYS A 51 9.89 -12.53 -14.48
CA LYS A 51 9.85 -13.93 -14.87
C LYS A 51 11.24 -14.50 -14.93
N TYR A 52 11.37 -15.75 -14.54
CA TYR A 52 12.63 -16.48 -14.65
C TYR A 52 12.51 -17.66 -15.60
N VAL A 53 13.65 -18.04 -16.16
CA VAL A 53 13.84 -19.26 -16.95
C VAL A 53 15.10 -19.95 -16.45
N VAL A 54 15.00 -21.24 -16.10
CA VAL A 54 16.13 -22.09 -15.69
C VAL A 54 16.28 -23.24 -16.68
N TYR A 55 17.47 -23.40 -17.24
CA TYR A 55 17.84 -24.52 -18.11
C TYR A 55 18.46 -25.63 -17.26
N HIS A 56 17.61 -26.49 -16.71
CA HIS A 56 18.03 -27.57 -15.84
C HIS A 56 18.58 -28.76 -16.64
N THR A 57 19.81 -29.16 -16.33
CA THR A 57 20.42 -30.40 -16.83
C THR A 57 19.79 -31.57 -16.09
N CYS A 58 18.80 -32.20 -16.73
CA CYS A 58 17.77 -33.05 -16.10
C CYS A 58 18.28 -34.39 -15.55
N VAL A 59 17.71 -34.79 -14.40
CA VAL A 59 17.43 -36.18 -14.01
C VAL A 59 15.90 -36.36 -14.11
N THR A 60 15.42 -37.49 -14.61
CA THR A 60 14.00 -37.68 -14.98
C THR A 60 13.00 -37.63 -13.82
N ASP A 61 13.45 -37.70 -12.56
CA ASP A 61 12.57 -37.78 -11.39
C ASP A 61 12.00 -36.42 -10.96
N GLU A 62 12.81 -35.35 -10.91
CA GLU A 62 12.35 -34.03 -10.43
C GLU A 62 11.22 -33.47 -11.31
N ALA A 63 11.37 -33.59 -12.63
CA ALA A 63 10.39 -33.11 -13.60
C ALA A 63 9.02 -33.81 -13.45
N ASN A 64 9.02 -35.14 -13.27
CA ASN A 64 7.79 -35.91 -13.10
C ASN A 64 7.08 -35.55 -11.79
N ARG A 65 7.85 -35.37 -10.72
CA ARG A 65 7.31 -34.96 -9.41
C ARG A 65 6.72 -33.55 -9.46
N HIS A 66 7.38 -32.63 -10.15
CA HIS A 66 6.89 -31.27 -10.35
C HIS A 66 5.61 -31.21 -11.18
N MET A 67 5.55 -31.93 -12.30
CA MET A 67 4.33 -32.03 -13.10
C MET A 67 3.17 -32.56 -12.26
N THR A 68 3.39 -33.61 -11.47
CA THR A 68 2.36 -34.18 -10.57
C THR A 68 1.82 -33.14 -9.58
N MET A 69 2.71 -32.32 -9.02
CA MET A 69 2.35 -31.26 -8.06
C MET A 69 1.56 -30.13 -8.71
N SER A 70 1.88 -29.75 -9.95
CA SER A 70 1.17 -28.68 -10.68
C SER A 70 -0.32 -29.00 -10.93
N PHE A 71 -0.70 -30.28 -10.86
CA PHE A 71 -2.10 -30.72 -10.95
C PHE A 71 -2.75 -31.03 -9.60
N ALA A 72 -2.02 -30.84 -8.48
CA ALA A 72 -2.51 -31.08 -7.14
C ALA A 72 -3.12 -29.81 -6.54
N GLY A 73 -4.42 -29.84 -6.26
CA GLY A 73 -5.15 -28.78 -5.55
C GLY A 73 -6.65 -28.91 -5.75
N GLN A 74 -7.44 -28.54 -4.75
CA GLN A 74 -8.90 -28.45 -4.87
C GLN A 74 -9.35 -27.00 -5.07
N ALA A 75 -10.47 -26.82 -5.77
CA ALA A 75 -11.07 -25.50 -5.94
C ALA A 75 -11.39 -24.89 -4.57
N GLY A 76 -10.88 -23.68 -4.31
CA GLY A 76 -11.03 -22.96 -3.05
C GLY A 76 -9.87 -23.13 -2.06
N GLU A 77 -8.86 -23.94 -2.37
CA GLU A 77 -7.65 -24.06 -1.55
C GLU A 77 -6.61 -22.99 -1.91
N LEU A 78 -5.94 -22.46 -0.88
CA LEU A 78 -4.75 -21.64 -1.08
C LEU A 78 -3.59 -22.52 -1.54
N VAL A 79 -2.68 -21.96 -2.34
CA VAL A 79 -1.43 -22.64 -2.70
C VAL A 79 -0.65 -22.94 -1.42
N ASN A 80 -0.34 -24.22 -1.19
CA ASN A 80 0.42 -24.64 -0.03
C ASN A 80 1.87 -24.12 -0.15
N GLU A 81 2.48 -23.71 0.97
CA GLU A 81 3.88 -23.27 1.00
C GLU A 81 4.82 -24.35 0.46
N ASP A 82 4.53 -25.63 0.71
CA ASP A 82 5.30 -26.76 0.19
C ASP A 82 5.31 -26.85 -1.35
N SER A 83 4.38 -26.18 -2.03
CA SER A 83 4.32 -26.11 -3.50
C SER A 83 5.16 -24.98 -4.09
N LEU A 84 5.73 -24.11 -3.25
CA LEU A 84 6.54 -22.96 -3.66
C LEU A 84 8.04 -23.26 -3.55
N PHE A 85 8.87 -22.43 -4.18
CA PHE A 85 10.32 -22.61 -4.24
C PHE A 85 11.06 -21.41 -3.65
N ASN A 86 12.27 -21.65 -3.17
CA ASN A 86 13.25 -20.59 -2.91
C ASN A 86 14.18 -20.50 -4.14
N PHE A 87 14.42 -19.27 -4.60
CA PHE A 87 15.31 -18.96 -5.70
C PHE A 87 16.64 -18.44 -5.15
N GLU A 88 17.75 -19.01 -5.61
CA GLU A 88 19.10 -18.48 -5.43
C GLU A 88 19.82 -18.42 -6.78
N GLY A 89 20.22 -17.24 -7.23
CA GLY A 89 20.89 -17.03 -8.50
C GLY A 89 22.26 -16.36 -8.33
N VAL A 90 23.27 -16.84 -9.04
CA VAL A 90 24.57 -16.17 -9.20
C VAL A 90 24.63 -15.54 -10.59
N ASP A 91 24.59 -14.21 -10.65
CA ASP A 91 24.64 -13.49 -11.92
C ASP A 91 26.01 -13.61 -12.62
N VAL A 92 26.12 -13.12 -13.85
CA VAL A 92 27.38 -13.15 -14.62
C VAL A 92 28.52 -12.31 -13.99
N ALA A 93 28.21 -11.41 -13.06
CA ALA A 93 29.19 -10.64 -12.29
C ALA A 93 29.54 -11.31 -10.95
N GLY A 94 28.95 -12.47 -10.64
CA GLY A 94 29.15 -13.19 -9.39
C GLY A 94 28.30 -12.70 -8.23
N LYS A 95 27.34 -11.79 -8.46
CA LYS A 95 26.43 -11.29 -7.42
C LYS A 95 25.38 -12.35 -7.12
N ILE A 96 25.10 -12.55 -5.83
CA ILE A 96 24.06 -13.49 -5.38
C ILE A 96 22.72 -12.76 -5.26
N TRP A 97 21.69 -13.33 -5.87
CA TRP A 97 20.32 -12.88 -5.83
C TRP A 97 19.44 -13.95 -5.20
N THR A 98 18.47 -13.54 -4.40
CA THR A 98 17.58 -14.44 -3.69
C THR A 98 16.13 -13.98 -3.81
N ALA A 99 15.22 -14.94 -3.95
CA ALA A 99 13.79 -14.74 -3.80
C ALA A 99 13.17 -15.91 -3.05
N VAL A 100 12.06 -15.66 -2.36
CA VAL A 100 11.44 -16.63 -1.46
C VAL A 100 10.00 -16.84 -1.89
N GLY A 101 9.55 -18.10 -1.93
CA GLY A 101 8.16 -18.43 -2.27
C GLY A 101 7.82 -18.16 -3.73
N VAL A 102 8.77 -18.38 -4.65
CA VAL A 102 8.54 -18.22 -6.09
C VAL A 102 7.69 -19.38 -6.61
N ASP A 103 6.83 -19.08 -7.59
CA ASP A 103 6.06 -20.11 -8.28
C ASP A 103 6.87 -20.72 -9.42
N THR A 104 6.57 -21.98 -9.72
CA THR A 104 7.12 -22.72 -10.87
C THR A 104 5.96 -23.18 -11.77
N SER A 105 5.14 -22.25 -12.24
CA SER A 105 3.90 -22.58 -12.96
C SER A 105 4.10 -22.96 -14.44
N GLY A 106 5.29 -22.76 -15.00
CA GLY A 106 5.59 -22.97 -16.42
C GLY A 106 6.80 -23.88 -16.67
N GLY A 107 7.08 -24.09 -17.95
CA GLY A 107 8.24 -24.84 -18.40
C GLY A 107 7.97 -25.86 -19.50
N ASN A 108 9.06 -26.43 -20.02
CA ASN A 108 9.04 -27.49 -21.01
C ASN A 108 9.88 -28.65 -20.50
N TYR A 109 9.21 -29.75 -20.16
CA TYR A 109 9.81 -30.93 -19.57
C TYR A 109 9.96 -32.00 -20.64
N ARG A 110 11.20 -32.22 -21.11
CA ARG A 110 11.54 -33.29 -22.06
C ARG A 110 12.59 -34.22 -21.47
N PHE A 111 12.71 -35.41 -22.04
CA PHE A 111 13.70 -36.41 -21.59
C PHE A 111 15.14 -35.91 -21.69
N GLU A 112 15.44 -35.03 -22.65
CA GLU A 112 16.79 -34.55 -22.94
C GLU A 112 17.13 -33.22 -22.24
N PHE A 113 16.11 -32.44 -21.86
CA PHE A 113 16.29 -31.14 -21.22
C PHE A 113 15.05 -30.75 -20.42
N CYS A 114 15.26 -30.02 -19.33
CA CYS A 114 14.20 -29.46 -18.50
C CYS A 114 14.33 -27.94 -18.50
N VAL A 115 13.31 -27.24 -19.00
CA VAL A 115 13.21 -25.78 -18.85
C VAL A 115 12.15 -25.50 -17.80
N VAL A 116 12.52 -24.81 -16.73
CA VAL A 116 11.60 -24.42 -15.67
C VAL A 116 11.35 -22.92 -15.77
N GLU A 117 10.09 -22.53 -15.77
CA GLU A 117 9.67 -21.13 -15.85
C GLU A 117 8.74 -20.79 -14.69
N GLY A 118 8.75 -19.53 -14.28
CA GLY A 118 7.93 -19.05 -13.18
C GLY A 118 8.04 -17.55 -13.01
N SER A 119 7.42 -17.02 -11.95
CA SER A 119 7.46 -15.60 -11.63
C SER A 119 8.02 -15.33 -10.24
N ILE A 120 8.53 -14.10 -10.06
CA ILE A 120 9.16 -13.64 -8.83
C ILE A 120 8.46 -12.36 -8.39
N GLU A 121 7.84 -12.35 -7.23
CA GLU A 121 7.25 -11.12 -6.70
C GLU A 121 8.31 -10.14 -6.20
N PHE A 122 9.40 -10.67 -5.62
CA PHE A 122 10.46 -9.90 -5.00
C PHE A 122 11.82 -10.58 -5.17
N LEU A 123 12.77 -9.91 -5.82
CA LEU A 123 14.13 -10.39 -6.05
C LEU A 123 15.12 -9.44 -5.37
N SER A 124 15.96 -9.95 -4.47
CA SER A 124 16.89 -9.14 -3.69
C SER A 124 18.32 -9.60 -3.85
N SER A 125 19.26 -8.66 -3.81
CA SER A 125 20.67 -8.96 -3.70
C SER A 125 21.33 -8.07 -2.66
N ARG A 126 22.01 -8.70 -1.71
CA ARG A 126 22.74 -8.05 -0.63
C ARG A 126 24.22 -8.32 -0.76
N HIS A 127 25.04 -7.28 -0.69
CA HIS A 127 26.49 -7.40 -0.69
C HIS A 127 27.13 -6.47 0.33
N ALA A 128 28.26 -6.89 0.87
CA ALA A 128 29.08 -6.04 1.72
C ALA A 128 29.62 -4.87 0.89
N PHE A 129 29.56 -3.68 1.46
CA PHE A 129 30.01 -2.43 0.85
C PHE A 129 31.11 -1.82 1.71
N SER A 130 32.32 -1.72 1.15
CA SER A 130 33.53 -1.27 1.87
C SER A 130 33.81 0.24 1.78
N GLY A 131 32.86 1.03 1.27
CA GLY A 131 33.04 2.48 1.12
C GLY A 131 32.52 3.27 2.32
N ASN A 132 33.18 4.38 2.65
CA ASN A 132 32.71 5.38 3.62
C ASN A 132 31.62 6.29 3.00
N ARG A 133 30.65 5.70 2.29
CA ARG A 133 29.53 6.46 1.72
C ARG A 133 28.53 6.79 2.82
N GLN A 134 27.90 7.95 2.67
CA GLN A 134 26.70 8.28 3.45
C GLN A 134 25.61 7.24 3.18
N SER A 135 24.77 7.02 4.19
CA SER A 135 23.59 6.17 4.04
C SER A 135 22.66 6.75 2.98
N THR A 136 22.16 5.90 2.09
CA THR A 136 21.22 6.31 1.03
C THR A 136 20.07 5.32 0.87
N ILE A 137 18.89 5.84 0.54
CA ILE A 137 17.78 5.09 -0.04
C ILE A 137 17.51 5.66 -1.42
N HIS A 138 17.29 4.79 -2.39
CA HIS A 138 16.79 5.17 -3.70
C HIS A 138 15.64 4.24 -4.06
N GLN A 139 14.46 4.79 -4.33
CA GLN A 139 13.23 4.07 -4.62
C GLN A 139 12.66 4.56 -5.93
N VAL A 140 12.29 3.64 -6.81
CA VAL A 140 11.66 3.93 -8.09
C VAL A 140 10.31 3.25 -8.12
N TYR A 141 9.27 4.06 -8.34
CA TYR A 141 7.88 3.62 -8.39
C TYR A 141 7.37 3.62 -9.83
N PHE A 142 6.60 2.60 -10.20
CA PHE A 142 6.01 2.44 -11.53
C PHE A 142 4.82 3.36 -11.83
N ASP A 143 4.16 3.82 -10.77
CA ASP A 143 2.97 4.65 -10.92
C ASP A 143 3.35 6.09 -11.17
N ASP A 144 2.42 6.82 -11.78
CA ASP A 144 2.56 8.24 -12.07
C ASP A 144 1.76 9.07 -11.05
N PRO A 145 2.22 9.24 -9.79
CA PRO A 145 1.49 10.04 -8.83
C PRO A 145 1.45 11.51 -9.27
N HIS A 146 0.34 12.17 -8.93
CA HIS A 146 0.23 13.62 -9.04
C HIS A 146 0.96 14.29 -7.88
N PHE A 147 2.29 14.28 -7.93
CA PHE A 147 3.13 15.21 -7.18
C PHE A 147 3.46 16.43 -8.05
N PRO A 148 3.67 17.62 -7.45
CA PRO A 148 4.11 18.79 -8.16
C PRO A 148 5.47 18.53 -8.79
N SER A 149 5.55 18.74 -10.10
CA SER A 149 6.79 18.66 -10.87
C SER A 149 7.01 20.01 -11.56
N PRO A 150 8.18 20.63 -11.42
CA PRO A 150 8.54 21.82 -12.17
C PRO A 150 8.67 21.43 -13.64
N ARG A 151 7.68 21.81 -14.46
CA ARG A 151 7.68 21.62 -15.93
C ARG A 151 8.83 22.33 -16.69
N LEU A 152 9.85 22.83 -15.99
CA LEU A 152 11.02 23.45 -16.60
C LEU A 152 12.08 22.38 -16.86
N SER A 153 12.37 22.20 -18.14
CA SER A 153 13.11 21.13 -18.81
C SER A 153 14.59 20.96 -18.43
N VAL A 154 15.05 21.49 -17.30
CA VAL A 154 16.49 21.48 -16.94
C VAL A 154 16.73 20.94 -15.51
N ALA A 155 15.76 20.19 -14.97
CA ALA A 155 15.65 19.63 -13.60
C ALA A 155 15.10 20.64 -12.59
N PRO A 156 14.09 20.28 -11.76
CA PRO A 156 14.33 19.57 -10.49
C PRO A 156 13.16 18.71 -9.94
N GLY A 157 13.45 17.81 -9.01
CA GLY A 157 12.45 17.21 -8.13
C GLY A 157 12.03 18.15 -6.98
N LEU A 158 11.16 17.70 -6.08
CA LEU A 158 10.99 18.31 -4.76
C LEU A 158 12.18 17.90 -3.90
N GLU A 159 12.90 18.86 -3.33
CA GLU A 159 13.96 18.59 -2.35
C GLU A 159 13.65 19.30 -1.05
N PHE A 160 13.69 18.56 0.06
CA PHE A 160 13.42 19.07 1.41
C PHE A 160 14.10 18.18 2.46
N ALA A 161 14.26 18.71 3.68
CA ALA A 161 14.81 17.97 4.81
C ALA A 161 13.72 17.13 5.50
N CYS A 162 14.04 15.91 5.91
CA CYS A 162 13.23 15.02 6.74
C CYS A 162 14.10 14.50 7.90
N GLY A 163 14.03 15.17 9.05
CA GLY A 163 14.96 14.92 10.15
C GLY A 163 16.38 15.32 9.76
N GLU A 164 17.33 14.40 9.89
CA GLU A 164 18.73 14.58 9.46
C GLU A 164 18.99 14.16 8.01
N SER A 165 17.95 13.67 7.32
CA SER A 165 18.04 13.21 5.93
C SER A 165 17.57 14.29 4.96
N THR A 166 18.16 14.31 3.76
CA THR A 166 17.64 15.08 2.62
C THR A 166 16.83 14.15 1.73
N VAL A 167 15.58 14.52 1.43
CA VAL A 167 14.69 13.76 0.55
C VAL A 167 14.53 14.52 -0.76
N THR A 168 14.74 13.82 -1.86
CA THR A 168 14.52 14.32 -3.22
C THR A 168 13.50 13.44 -3.92
N ILE A 169 12.40 14.02 -4.39
CA ILE A 169 11.35 13.34 -5.16
C ILE A 169 11.39 13.89 -6.58
N ALA A 170 11.88 13.10 -7.53
CA ALA A 170 11.88 13.45 -8.94
C ALA A 170 10.80 12.66 -9.69
N LYS A 171 10.28 13.25 -10.77
CA LYS A 171 9.25 12.63 -11.59
C LYS A 171 9.55 12.89 -13.06
N ASP A 172 9.41 11.87 -13.89
CA ASP A 172 9.49 11.97 -15.34
C ASP A 172 8.45 11.06 -16.03
N GLU A 173 8.61 10.83 -17.33
CA GLU A 173 7.70 9.97 -18.12
C GLU A 173 7.73 8.50 -17.68
N SER A 174 8.75 8.10 -16.93
CA SER A 174 9.07 6.73 -16.59
C SER A 174 8.58 6.35 -15.18
N GLY A 175 8.29 7.34 -14.33
CA GLY A 175 7.68 7.13 -13.02
C GLY A 175 8.07 8.18 -11.99
N CYS A 176 8.07 7.76 -10.72
CA CYS A 176 8.47 8.58 -9.57
C CYS A 176 9.72 8.00 -8.91
N ASP A 177 10.75 8.83 -8.78
CA ASP A 177 12.03 8.53 -8.13
C ASP A 177 12.07 9.25 -6.78
N VAL A 178 12.42 8.52 -5.72
CA VAL A 178 12.61 9.04 -4.38
C VAL A 178 13.99 8.67 -3.89
N SER A 179 14.82 9.68 -3.67
CA SER A 179 16.16 9.55 -3.13
C SER A 179 16.21 10.14 -1.72
N VAL A 180 16.85 9.43 -0.80
CA VAL A 180 17.14 9.91 0.55
C VAL A 180 18.63 9.83 0.80
N LEU A 181 19.22 10.92 1.28
CA LEU A 181 20.65 11.02 1.59
C LEU A 181 20.85 11.42 3.05
N GLY A 182 21.71 10.69 3.76
CA GLY A 182 22.09 11.00 5.14
C GLY A 182 21.06 10.60 6.20
N GLY A 183 21.39 10.87 7.47
CA GLY A 183 20.58 10.51 8.64
C GLY A 183 20.58 9.01 9.00
N GLU A 184 19.81 8.66 10.02
CA GLU A 184 19.59 7.27 10.47
C GLU A 184 18.54 6.58 9.60
N LEU A 185 18.99 5.93 8.53
CA LEU A 185 18.13 5.19 7.62
C LEU A 185 17.84 3.77 8.13
N SER A 186 16.61 3.31 7.92
CA SER A 186 16.17 1.96 8.27
C SER A 186 15.05 1.50 7.35
N ASP A 187 14.76 0.19 7.32
CA ASP A 187 13.60 -0.33 6.60
C ASP A 187 12.27 0.25 7.13
N GLY A 188 12.19 0.55 8.43
CA GLY A 188 11.03 1.22 9.02
C GLY A 188 10.82 2.62 8.44
N PHE A 189 11.90 3.38 8.29
CA PHE A 189 11.89 4.70 7.66
C PHE A 189 11.53 4.63 6.17
N ALA A 190 12.12 3.70 5.41
CA ALA A 190 11.80 3.50 3.99
C ALA A 190 10.31 3.13 3.78
N LYS A 191 9.74 2.27 4.64
CA LYS A 191 8.31 1.95 4.63
C LYS A 191 7.45 3.14 5.03
N ALA A 192 7.89 3.98 5.96
CA ALA A 192 7.16 5.17 6.35
C ALA A 192 7.08 6.19 5.19
N ILE A 193 8.16 6.36 4.43
CA ILE A 193 8.17 7.16 3.19
C ILE A 193 7.14 6.63 2.18
N GLU A 194 7.17 5.33 1.89
CA GLU A 194 6.22 4.72 0.97
C GLU A 194 4.77 4.97 1.41
N LYS A 195 4.44 4.73 2.69
CA LYS A 195 3.11 4.98 3.26
C LYS A 195 2.69 6.44 3.14
N THR A 196 3.59 7.36 3.44
CA THR A 196 3.35 8.80 3.31
C THR A 196 3.03 9.18 1.86
N LEU A 197 3.83 8.71 0.90
CA LEU A 197 3.61 8.98 -0.52
C LEU A 197 2.31 8.38 -1.02
N ASN A 198 1.97 7.18 -0.58
CA ASN A 198 0.71 6.52 -0.92
C ASN A 198 -0.49 7.35 -0.45
N VAL A 199 -0.48 7.77 0.81
CA VAL A 199 -1.56 8.59 1.39
C VAL A 199 -1.63 9.96 0.73
N LEU A 200 -0.51 10.65 0.54
CA LEU A 200 -0.46 12.00 -0.06
C LEU A 200 -0.82 12.01 -1.55
N SER A 201 -0.45 10.97 -2.30
CA SER A 201 -0.83 10.86 -3.71
C SER A 201 -2.27 10.36 -3.86
N GLY A 202 -2.76 9.57 -2.89
CA GLY A 202 -4.01 8.84 -2.98
C GLY A 202 -3.92 7.59 -3.88
N VAL A 203 -2.73 7.23 -4.33
CA VAL A 203 -2.44 6.07 -5.17
C VAL A 203 -1.62 5.09 -4.35
N ARG A 204 -1.87 3.79 -4.48
CA ARG A 204 -0.97 2.81 -3.90
C ARG A 204 0.21 2.63 -4.85
N LEU A 205 1.30 3.33 -4.55
CA LEU A 205 2.52 3.26 -5.36
C LEU A 205 3.09 1.85 -5.32
N GLN A 206 3.41 1.33 -6.48
CA GLN A 206 4.06 0.04 -6.68
C GLN A 206 5.53 0.29 -6.88
N LEU A 207 6.31 -0.09 -5.87
CA LEU A 207 7.75 -0.05 -5.90
C LEU A 207 8.23 -1.00 -7.01
N GLY A 208 9.16 -0.55 -7.83
CA GLY A 208 9.79 -1.35 -8.88
C GLY A 208 11.24 -1.68 -8.54
N VAL A 209 12.01 -0.67 -8.16
CA VAL A 209 13.40 -0.84 -7.73
C VAL A 209 13.63 -0.14 -6.41
N THR A 210 14.37 -0.79 -5.52
CA THR A 210 14.96 -0.13 -4.35
C THR A 210 16.44 -0.40 -4.29
N GLU A 211 17.23 0.64 -4.04
CA GLU A 211 18.62 0.54 -3.65
C GLU A 211 18.81 1.16 -2.26
N LYS A 212 19.40 0.40 -1.35
CA LYS A 212 19.67 0.80 0.02
C LYS A 212 21.17 0.68 0.25
N ILE A 213 21.77 1.72 0.81
CA ILE A 213 23.14 1.69 1.30
C ILE A 213 23.11 2.18 2.73
N TRP A 214 23.35 1.30 3.70
CA TRP A 214 23.55 1.65 5.10
C TRP A 214 24.23 0.49 5.83
N GLU A 215 24.81 0.76 7.01
CA GLU A 215 25.46 -0.26 7.86
C GLU A 215 26.49 -1.14 7.13
N GLY A 216 27.24 -0.58 6.17
CA GLY A 216 28.25 -1.32 5.41
C GLY A 216 27.69 -2.37 4.43
N HIS A 217 26.40 -2.29 4.11
CA HIS A 217 25.76 -3.15 3.12
C HIS A 217 25.15 -2.32 2.00
N SER A 218 25.14 -2.88 0.79
CA SER A 218 24.30 -2.41 -0.29
C SER A 218 23.29 -3.50 -0.65
N ILE A 219 22.03 -3.13 -0.68
CA ILE A 219 20.90 -4.00 -0.99
C ILE A 219 20.23 -3.43 -2.23
N VAL A 220 20.03 -4.28 -3.24
CA VAL A 220 19.24 -3.96 -4.42
C VAL A 220 18.05 -4.90 -4.46
N GLU A 221 16.87 -4.34 -4.60
CA GLU A 221 15.59 -5.04 -4.59
C GLU A 221 14.83 -4.70 -5.87
N LEU A 222 14.28 -5.73 -6.51
CA LEU A 222 13.44 -5.63 -7.70
C LEU A 222 12.09 -6.26 -7.37
N TYR A 223 11.02 -5.63 -7.83
CA TYR A 223 9.65 -6.02 -7.50
C TYR A 223 8.87 -6.36 -8.77
N SER A 224 7.87 -7.21 -8.65
CA SER A 224 6.84 -7.32 -9.69
C SER A 224 5.78 -6.24 -9.51
N ARG A 225 5.23 -5.79 -10.63
CA ARG A 225 4.08 -4.90 -10.72
C ARG A 225 2.80 -5.73 -10.76
N ASP A 226 1.85 -5.36 -9.93
CA ASP A 226 0.47 -5.84 -9.98
C ASP A 226 -0.32 -5.03 -11.02
N ILE A 227 -0.42 -5.58 -12.22
CA ILE A 227 -1.12 -4.98 -13.37
C ILE A 227 -2.63 -5.25 -13.40
N GLU A 228 -3.14 -6.10 -12.51
CA GLU A 228 -4.56 -6.51 -12.54
C GLU A 228 -5.47 -5.48 -11.85
N LEU A 229 -4.88 -4.56 -11.08
CA LEU A 229 -5.62 -3.54 -10.35
C LEU A 229 -5.61 -2.22 -11.10
N SER A 230 -6.79 -1.59 -11.19
CA SER A 230 -7.00 -0.32 -11.88
C SER A 230 -6.22 0.87 -11.28
N ASN A 231 -5.60 0.71 -10.10
CA ASN A 231 -4.82 1.67 -9.32
C ASN A 231 -5.32 3.13 -9.40
N GLN A 232 -6.65 3.29 -9.41
CA GLN A 232 -7.33 4.57 -9.45
C GLN A 232 -6.96 5.38 -8.22
N ARG A 233 -6.72 6.67 -8.46
CA ARG A 233 -6.41 7.63 -7.41
C ARG A 233 -7.62 7.84 -6.50
N LEU A 234 -7.47 7.47 -5.23
CA LEU A 234 -8.30 7.98 -4.15
C LEU A 234 -7.97 9.46 -3.94
N PHE A 235 -8.93 10.27 -3.53
CA PHE A 235 -8.66 11.70 -3.35
C PHE A 235 -7.64 11.94 -2.21
N PRO A 236 -6.63 12.80 -2.42
CA PRO A 236 -5.51 12.99 -1.48
C PRO A 236 -5.87 13.92 -0.31
N PRO A 237 -5.41 13.69 0.92
CA PRO A 237 -5.83 14.46 2.10
C PRO A 237 -5.56 15.98 2.01
N VAL A 238 -4.49 16.37 1.32
CA VAL A 238 -4.10 17.78 1.11
C VAL A 238 -4.05 18.11 -0.38
N GLY A 239 -4.46 19.33 -0.72
CA GLY A 239 -4.38 19.85 -2.08
C GLY A 239 -2.94 20.24 -2.33
N ILE A 240 -2.18 19.40 -3.01
CA ILE A 240 -0.80 19.74 -3.37
C ILE A 240 -0.83 20.60 -4.63
N PRO A 241 -0.53 21.91 -4.56
CA PRO A 241 -0.60 22.78 -5.72
C PRO A 241 0.46 22.35 -6.73
N PHE A 242 0.19 22.52 -8.03
CA PHE A 242 1.17 22.21 -9.09
C PHE A 242 2.51 22.92 -8.89
N ARG A 243 2.49 24.13 -8.31
CA ARG A 243 3.66 24.84 -7.80
C ARG A 243 3.60 24.85 -6.28
N CYS A 244 4.08 23.77 -5.68
CA CYS A 244 4.18 23.66 -4.24
C CYS A 244 5.59 24.10 -3.79
N PRO A 245 5.72 25.03 -2.83
CA PRO A 245 6.99 25.24 -2.15
C PRO A 245 7.45 23.94 -1.49
N SER A 246 8.75 23.62 -1.61
CA SER A 246 9.33 22.42 -0.98
C SER A 246 9.04 22.36 0.52
N ASP A 247 9.06 23.52 1.20
CA ASP A 247 8.84 23.61 2.65
C ASP A 247 7.42 23.19 3.05
N PHE A 248 6.40 23.53 2.25
CA PHE A 248 5.03 23.10 2.53
C PHE A 248 4.91 21.59 2.41
N PHE A 249 5.33 21.02 1.28
CA PHE A 249 5.25 19.58 1.07
C PHE A 249 6.09 18.83 2.11
N GLY A 250 7.32 19.29 2.35
CA GLY A 250 8.21 18.74 3.35
C GLY A 250 7.61 18.76 4.76
N SER A 251 6.91 19.83 5.15
CA SER A 251 6.26 19.90 6.47
C SER A 251 5.20 18.80 6.68
N VAL A 252 4.33 18.60 5.69
CA VAL A 252 3.28 17.56 5.75
C VAL A 252 3.90 16.17 5.65
N PHE A 253 4.88 16.01 4.76
CA PHE A 253 5.60 14.77 4.56
C PHE A 253 6.29 14.30 5.84
N ASN A 254 7.06 15.19 6.49
CA ASN A 254 7.81 14.87 7.71
C ASN A 254 6.88 14.43 8.86
N LEU A 255 5.76 15.12 8.99
CA LEU A 255 4.75 14.84 10.00
C LEU A 255 4.10 13.47 9.78
N LEU A 256 3.81 13.10 8.53
CA LEU A 256 3.29 11.77 8.19
C LEU A 256 4.35 10.67 8.28
N VAL A 257 5.60 10.92 7.88
CA VAL A 257 6.70 9.94 8.02
C VAL A 257 6.93 9.63 9.49
N GLY A 258 7.01 10.65 10.35
CA GLY A 258 7.14 10.46 11.80
C GLY A 258 5.98 9.64 12.37
N PHE A 259 4.75 9.93 11.96
CA PHE A 259 3.57 9.15 12.35
C PHE A 259 3.66 7.69 11.88
N PHE A 260 3.93 7.43 10.61
CA PHE A 260 3.96 6.07 10.05
C PHE A 260 5.12 5.22 10.52
N GLN A 261 6.24 5.84 10.92
CA GLN A 261 7.37 5.14 11.51
C GLN A 261 7.07 4.66 12.93
N GLN A 262 6.27 5.40 13.71
CA GLN A 262 6.03 5.10 15.12
C GLN A 262 4.72 4.35 15.36
N ASN A 263 3.59 4.90 14.89
CA ASN A 263 2.25 4.47 15.33
C ASN A 263 1.20 4.41 14.19
N GLY A 264 1.58 4.70 12.95
CA GLY A 264 0.63 4.84 11.85
C GLY A 264 0.18 3.55 11.17
N ALA A 265 0.55 2.36 11.69
CA ALA A 265 0.21 1.09 11.07
C ALA A 265 -1.31 0.87 10.95
N ALA A 266 -2.05 1.06 12.04
CA ALA A 266 -3.50 0.87 12.05
C ALA A 266 -4.21 1.84 11.10
N PHE A 267 -3.77 3.11 11.02
CA PHE A 267 -4.30 4.05 10.04
C PHE A 267 -4.03 3.60 8.61
N TYR A 268 -2.78 3.24 8.29
CA TYR A 268 -2.39 2.84 6.95
C TYR A 268 -3.13 1.58 6.47
N ASP A 269 -3.34 0.60 7.35
CA ASP A 269 -4.11 -0.60 7.00
C ASP A 269 -5.56 -0.27 6.63
N ASN A 270 -6.19 0.67 7.36
CA ASN A 270 -7.53 1.17 7.04
C ASN A 270 -7.52 2.02 5.75
N TRP A 271 -6.51 2.85 5.53
CA TRP A 271 -6.35 3.59 4.28
C TRP A 271 -6.19 2.66 3.08
N ASN A 272 -5.38 1.60 3.20
CA ASN A 272 -5.16 0.62 2.13
C ASN A 272 -6.45 -0.18 1.84
N LYS A 273 -7.23 -0.53 2.87
CA LYS A 273 -8.57 -1.14 2.68
C LYS A 273 -9.52 -0.19 1.94
N LEU A 274 -9.57 1.08 2.34
CA LEU A 274 -10.35 2.11 1.66
C LEU A 274 -9.90 2.29 0.20
N ASN A 275 -8.60 2.36 -0.04
CA ASN A 275 -8.04 2.46 -1.39
C ASN A 275 -8.39 1.24 -2.26
N ARG A 276 -8.37 0.02 -1.69
CA ARG A 276 -8.81 -1.20 -2.39
C ARG A 276 -10.31 -1.17 -2.70
N ALA A 277 -11.14 -0.73 -1.75
CA ALA A 277 -12.58 -0.58 -1.97
C ALA A 277 -12.90 0.46 -3.05
N TRP A 278 -12.11 1.53 -3.12
CA TRP A 278 -12.17 2.53 -4.20
C TRP A 278 -11.99 1.91 -5.58
N GLN A 279 -11.08 0.95 -5.73
CA GLN A 279 -10.88 0.25 -7.00
C GLN A 279 -12.11 -0.57 -7.44
N ALA A 280 -12.94 -1.00 -6.48
CA ALA A 280 -14.12 -1.81 -6.74
C ALA A 280 -15.38 -0.97 -7.04
N GLY A 281 -15.35 0.34 -6.78
CA GLY A 281 -16.45 1.27 -7.08
C GLY A 281 -17.08 1.92 -5.84
N LEU A 282 -18.08 2.77 -6.10
CA LEU A 282 -18.64 3.70 -5.10
C LEU A 282 -19.32 2.98 -3.92
N GLU A 283 -20.15 1.96 -4.17
CA GLU A 283 -20.88 1.26 -3.10
C GLU A 283 -19.94 0.53 -2.14
N SER A 284 -18.92 -0.14 -2.69
CA SER A 284 -17.85 -0.78 -1.91
C SER A 284 -17.11 0.25 -1.06
N THR A 285 -16.80 1.41 -1.65
CA THR A 285 -16.15 2.53 -0.96
C THR A 285 -17.02 3.07 0.19
N ALA A 286 -18.31 3.29 -0.05
CA ALA A 286 -19.25 3.86 0.92
C ALA A 286 -19.33 3.03 2.21
N LEU A 287 -19.41 1.71 2.07
CA LEU A 287 -19.38 0.80 3.22
C LEU A 287 -18.00 0.80 3.88
N ASN A 288 -16.93 0.66 3.10
CA ASN A 288 -15.58 0.52 3.64
C ASN A 288 -15.09 1.78 4.33
N VAL A 289 -15.39 2.99 3.83
CA VAL A 289 -14.99 4.23 4.49
C VAL A 289 -15.62 4.34 5.88
N SER A 290 -16.90 3.95 6.01
CA SER A 290 -17.61 3.97 7.29
C SER A 290 -16.94 3.03 8.30
N VAL A 291 -16.57 1.82 7.88
CA VAL A 291 -15.89 0.82 8.72
C VAL A 291 -14.44 1.25 9.04
N CYS A 292 -13.72 1.81 8.06
CA CYS A 292 -12.35 2.29 8.24
C CYS A 292 -12.28 3.42 9.28
N ILE A 293 -13.26 4.34 9.27
CA ILE A 293 -13.39 5.38 10.30
C ILE A 293 -13.55 4.75 11.69
N GLU A 294 -14.37 3.71 11.84
CA GLU A 294 -14.50 2.99 13.12
C GLU A 294 -13.19 2.35 13.56
N GLY A 295 -12.48 1.72 12.63
CA GLY A 295 -11.18 1.10 12.89
C GLY A 295 -10.14 2.11 13.38
N VAL A 296 -10.07 3.28 12.74
CA VAL A 296 -9.16 4.36 13.15
C VAL A 296 -9.58 4.96 14.49
N LEU A 297 -10.87 5.27 14.69
CA LEU A 297 -11.33 5.80 15.97
C LEU A 297 -11.07 4.83 17.12
N LYS A 298 -11.25 3.52 16.89
CA LYS A 298 -10.92 2.51 17.90
C LYS A 298 -9.43 2.45 18.18
N ALA A 299 -8.58 2.56 17.16
CA ALA A 299 -7.13 2.45 17.34
C ALA A 299 -6.52 3.66 18.06
N TYR A 300 -7.01 4.88 17.79
CA TYR A 300 -6.36 6.12 18.26
C TYR A 300 -7.19 6.89 19.30
N PHE A 301 -8.49 6.64 19.40
CA PHE A 301 -9.42 7.36 20.28
C PHE A 301 -10.27 6.41 21.14
N GLU A 302 -9.75 5.22 21.46
CA GLU A 302 -10.48 4.21 22.24
C GLU A 302 -11.02 4.77 23.56
N ALA A 303 -10.18 5.55 24.25
CA ALA A 303 -10.54 6.18 25.51
C ALA A 303 -11.72 7.16 25.39
N LEU A 304 -11.87 7.85 24.26
CA LEU A 304 -12.98 8.78 24.04
C LEU A 304 -14.30 8.05 23.74
N GLY A 305 -14.23 6.82 23.22
CA GLY A 305 -15.41 6.03 22.89
C GLY A 305 -15.83 5.03 23.97
N THR A 306 -15.00 4.83 24.99
CA THR A 306 -15.19 3.83 26.04
C THR A 306 -15.67 4.51 27.31
N ASP A 307 -16.68 3.93 27.95
CA ASP A 307 -17.19 4.39 29.25
C ASP A 307 -16.77 3.36 30.30
N SER A 308 -15.54 3.52 30.82
CA SER A 308 -14.94 2.58 31.78
C SER A 308 -15.74 2.48 33.07
N ASP A 309 -16.30 3.60 33.51
CA ASP A 309 -17.07 3.67 34.75
C ASP A 309 -18.39 2.93 34.58
N PHE A 310 -19.09 3.14 33.46
CA PHE A 310 -20.29 2.39 33.14
C PHE A 310 -20.02 0.91 32.88
N ALA A 311 -18.87 0.57 32.28
CA ALA A 311 -18.43 -0.83 32.12
C ALA A 311 -18.28 -1.53 33.49
N GLU A 312 -17.66 -0.84 34.45
CA GLU A 312 -17.48 -1.36 35.81
C GLU A 312 -18.83 -1.52 36.53
N LEU A 313 -19.70 -0.50 36.46
CA LEU A 313 -21.04 -0.56 37.03
C LEU A 313 -21.86 -1.71 36.43
N SER A 314 -21.79 -1.89 35.11
CA SER A 314 -22.48 -2.96 34.40
C SER A 314 -21.97 -4.33 34.81
N ARG A 315 -20.65 -4.49 34.95
CA ARG A 315 -20.03 -5.74 35.43
C ARG A 315 -20.50 -6.10 36.84
N ARG A 316 -20.61 -5.12 37.74
CA ARG A 316 -21.12 -5.29 39.11
C ARG A 316 -22.62 -5.61 39.16
N ALA A 317 -23.40 -5.22 38.16
CA ALA A 317 -24.82 -5.53 38.06
C ALA A 317 -25.12 -6.97 37.59
N VAL A 318 -24.18 -7.61 36.87
CA VAL A 318 -24.38 -8.96 36.31
C VAL A 318 -24.77 -10.01 37.38
N PRO A 319 -24.09 -10.12 38.55
CA PRO A 319 -24.48 -11.09 39.58
C PRO A 319 -25.92 -10.91 40.07
N ALA A 320 -26.37 -9.67 40.26
CA ALA A 320 -27.74 -9.38 40.70
C ALA A 320 -28.77 -9.78 39.62
N VAL A 321 -28.47 -9.53 38.34
CA VAL A 321 -29.33 -9.97 37.22
C VAL A 321 -29.45 -11.50 37.15
N MET A 322 -28.36 -12.22 37.40
CA MET A 322 -28.39 -13.69 37.36
C MET A 322 -29.20 -14.32 38.50
N GLN A 323 -29.38 -13.59 39.60
CA GLN A 323 -30.18 -14.01 40.76
C GLN A 323 -31.69 -13.74 40.62
N LEU A 324 -32.12 -13.01 39.59
CA LEU A 324 -33.55 -12.73 39.37
C LEU A 324 -34.34 -14.04 39.14
N GLU A 325 -35.56 -14.14 39.66
CA GLU A 325 -36.45 -15.28 39.42
C GLU A 325 -37.21 -15.11 38.09
N ILE A 326 -36.47 -15.10 36.98
CA ILE A 326 -37.00 -14.98 35.61
C ILE A 326 -36.38 -16.04 34.69
N ASP A 327 -36.96 -16.20 33.51
CA ASP A 327 -36.50 -17.14 32.49
C ASP A 327 -35.02 -16.94 32.10
N ASP A 328 -34.28 -18.04 31.96
CA ASP A 328 -32.84 -18.01 31.70
C ASP A 328 -32.47 -17.38 30.34
N ARG A 329 -33.36 -17.42 29.35
CA ARG A 329 -33.13 -16.72 28.07
C ARG A 329 -33.10 -15.21 28.28
N VAL A 330 -33.95 -14.70 29.18
CA VAL A 330 -33.98 -13.27 29.54
C VAL A 330 -32.74 -12.90 30.34
N LYS A 331 -32.31 -13.74 31.30
CA LYS A 331 -31.03 -13.52 32.01
C LYS A 331 -29.84 -13.47 31.06
N SER A 332 -29.78 -14.41 30.11
CA SER A 332 -28.70 -14.47 29.11
C SER A 332 -28.67 -13.22 28.24
N LEU A 333 -29.85 -12.76 27.78
CA LEU A 333 -29.97 -11.51 27.04
C LEU A 333 -29.49 -10.31 27.86
N LEU A 334 -29.97 -10.15 29.10
CA LEU A 334 -29.57 -9.05 29.98
C LEU A 334 -28.07 -9.09 30.30
N ARG A 335 -27.51 -10.27 30.55
CA ARG A 335 -26.08 -10.47 30.74
C ARG A 335 -25.29 -10.06 29.50
N SER A 336 -25.77 -10.40 28.30
CA SER A 336 -25.13 -9.99 27.04
C SER A 336 -25.17 -8.47 26.86
N CYS A 337 -26.32 -7.84 27.14
CA CYS A 337 -26.47 -6.39 27.10
C CYS A 337 -25.53 -5.67 28.09
N LEU A 338 -25.41 -6.18 29.32
CA LEU A 338 -24.49 -5.64 30.34
C LEU A 338 -23.03 -5.95 30.02
N GLY A 339 -22.74 -7.12 29.45
CA GLY A 339 -21.39 -7.50 29.03
C GLY A 339 -20.85 -6.65 27.88
N GLY A 340 -21.75 -6.13 27.03
CA GLY A 340 -21.42 -5.15 26.00
C GLY A 340 -21.39 -3.70 26.48
N SER A 341 -21.77 -3.43 27.72
CA SER A 341 -21.91 -2.08 28.24
C SER A 341 -20.56 -1.47 28.58
N GLY A 342 -20.37 -0.22 28.14
CA GLY A 342 -19.12 0.52 28.27
C GLY A 342 -18.05 0.20 27.21
N ASN A 343 -18.30 -0.78 26.32
CA ASN A 343 -17.47 -1.01 25.14
C ASN A 343 -17.34 0.24 24.26
N PHE A 344 -16.24 0.31 23.52
CA PHE A 344 -15.96 1.38 22.57
C PHE A 344 -17.13 1.62 21.61
N LYS A 345 -17.61 2.86 21.58
CA LYS A 345 -18.65 3.35 20.66
C LYS A 345 -18.07 4.44 19.76
N PRO A 346 -17.92 4.21 18.45
CA PRO A 346 -17.39 5.21 17.52
C PRO A 346 -18.18 6.54 17.55
N LYS A 347 -19.50 6.47 17.72
CA LYS A 347 -20.36 7.65 17.84
C LYS A 347 -20.03 8.51 19.08
N THR A 348 -19.65 7.88 20.19
CA THR A 348 -19.25 8.60 21.41
C THR A 348 -17.90 9.28 21.20
N ALA A 349 -16.94 8.58 20.59
CA ALA A 349 -15.63 9.16 20.25
C ALA A 349 -15.76 10.35 19.30
N LEU A 350 -16.54 10.22 18.22
CA LEU A 350 -16.81 11.33 17.30
C LEU A 350 -17.49 12.50 18.01
N ARG A 351 -18.45 12.24 18.90
CA ARG A 351 -19.08 13.31 19.68
C ARG A 351 -18.04 14.06 20.53
N ALA A 352 -17.13 13.35 21.19
CA ALA A 352 -16.06 13.99 21.95
C ALA A 352 -15.15 14.86 21.07
N LEU A 353 -14.75 14.35 19.89
CA LEU A 353 -13.94 15.10 18.92
C LEU A 353 -14.67 16.32 18.34
N THR A 354 -15.99 16.24 18.16
CA THR A 354 -16.79 17.41 17.74
C THR A 354 -16.93 18.45 18.85
N GLN A 355 -16.97 18.01 20.12
CA GLN A 355 -17.05 18.91 21.27
C GLN A 355 -15.71 19.61 21.54
N SER A 356 -14.57 18.97 21.23
CA SER A 356 -13.24 19.60 21.28
C SER A 356 -12.97 20.54 20.10
N GLY A 357 -13.84 20.54 19.08
CA GLY A 357 -13.69 21.37 17.88
C GLY A 357 -12.69 20.82 16.86
N GLU A 358 -12.21 19.59 17.04
CA GLU A 358 -11.29 18.94 16.11
C GLU A 358 -11.97 18.47 14.83
N ILE A 359 -13.27 18.17 14.90
CA ILE A 359 -14.07 17.68 13.77
C ILE A 359 -15.38 18.45 13.68
N SER A 360 -15.83 18.76 12.46
CA SER A 360 -17.14 19.37 12.24
C SER A 360 -18.29 18.44 12.67
N PRO A 361 -19.30 18.92 13.43
CA PRO A 361 -20.46 18.12 13.79
C PRO A 361 -21.26 17.65 12.57
N GLU A 362 -21.20 18.39 11.46
CA GLU A 362 -21.88 18.02 10.20
C GLU A 362 -21.27 16.76 9.59
N LEU A 363 -19.94 16.61 9.63
CA LEU A 363 -19.24 15.42 9.14
C LEU A 363 -19.60 14.18 9.96
N ALA A 364 -19.63 14.30 11.29
CA ALA A 364 -20.04 13.21 12.16
C ALA A 364 -21.49 12.76 11.90
N ALA A 365 -22.39 13.70 11.60
CA ALA A 365 -23.76 13.39 11.21
C ALA A 365 -23.83 12.66 9.86
N LYS A 366 -23.07 13.11 8.85
CA LYS A 366 -22.97 12.46 7.53
C LYS A 366 -22.40 11.05 7.63
N TRP A 367 -21.43 10.81 8.50
CA TRP A 367 -20.94 9.45 8.78
C TRP A 367 -21.99 8.55 9.39
N ASN A 368 -22.70 9.01 10.41
CA ASN A 368 -23.75 8.21 11.04
C ASN A 368 -24.85 7.86 10.02
N ARG A 369 -25.17 8.79 9.11
CA ARG A 369 -26.11 8.54 8.01
C ARG A 369 -25.59 7.50 7.02
N LEU A 370 -24.38 7.67 6.48
CA LEU A 370 -23.78 6.73 5.53
C LEU A 370 -23.71 5.32 6.11
N ARG A 371 -23.19 5.20 7.35
CA ARG A 371 -23.08 3.92 8.07
C ARG A 371 -24.43 3.22 8.17
N SER A 372 -25.50 3.94 8.55
CA SER A 372 -26.83 3.36 8.65
C SER A 372 -27.39 2.94 7.29
N GLU A 373 -27.18 3.73 6.24
CA GLU A 373 -27.64 3.43 4.88
C GLU A 373 -26.92 2.18 4.31
N THR A 374 -25.60 2.09 4.45
CA THR A 374 -24.79 1.00 3.88
C THR A 374 -24.87 -0.30 4.69
N ALA A 375 -25.03 -0.25 6.02
CA ALA A 375 -25.03 -1.44 6.87
C ALA A 375 -26.37 -2.19 6.88
N HIS A 376 -27.48 -1.50 6.59
CA HIS A 376 -28.82 -2.08 6.68
C HIS A 376 -29.47 -2.34 5.32
N ALA A 377 -28.69 -2.26 4.23
CA ALA A 377 -29.16 -2.43 2.85
C ALA A 377 -30.49 -1.68 2.62
N VAL A 378 -30.60 -0.47 3.18
CA VAL A 378 -31.75 0.39 2.94
C VAL A 378 -31.80 0.56 1.43
N VAL A 379 -32.90 0.17 0.79
CA VAL A 379 -33.06 0.19 -0.67
C VAL A 379 -32.59 1.55 -1.17
N ALA A 380 -31.35 1.61 -1.66
CA ALA A 380 -30.87 2.77 -2.36
C ALA A 380 -31.70 2.76 -3.64
N GLY A 381 -32.60 3.73 -3.79
CA GLY A 381 -33.35 3.84 -5.02
C GLY A 381 -32.36 3.93 -6.18
N GLU A 382 -32.76 3.42 -7.34
CA GLU A 382 -31.94 3.50 -8.55
C GLU A 382 -32.00 4.89 -9.19
N ALA A 383 -32.69 5.83 -8.55
CA ALA A 383 -32.82 7.20 -9.01
C ALA A 383 -31.46 7.92 -8.96
N ARG A 384 -31.26 8.85 -9.90
CA ARG A 384 -30.03 9.66 -9.99
C ARG A 384 -29.76 10.42 -8.69
N GLU A 385 -30.81 10.88 -8.02
CA GLU A 385 -30.75 11.62 -6.77
C GLU A 385 -30.22 10.76 -5.61
N ASP A 386 -30.56 9.47 -5.59
CA ASP A 386 -30.05 8.51 -4.60
C ASP A 386 -28.57 8.23 -4.82
N TRP A 387 -28.16 8.03 -6.08
CA TRP A 387 -26.74 7.92 -6.44
C TRP A 387 -25.94 9.16 -6.08
N GLN A 388 -26.46 10.36 -6.37
CA GLN A 388 -25.80 11.61 -5.99
C GLN A 388 -25.71 11.75 -4.47
N ARG A 389 -26.74 11.36 -3.72
CA ARG A 389 -26.69 11.33 -2.25
C ARG A 389 -25.58 10.40 -1.75
N MET A 390 -25.46 9.20 -2.33
CA MET A 390 -24.41 8.24 -1.98
C MET A 390 -23.02 8.82 -2.26
N VAL A 391 -22.83 9.49 -3.40
CA VAL A 391 -21.60 10.22 -3.71
C VAL A 391 -21.32 11.29 -2.64
N ASP A 392 -22.25 12.21 -2.41
CA ASP A 392 -22.07 13.32 -1.48
C ASP A 392 -21.71 12.83 -0.06
N LEU A 393 -22.36 11.75 0.42
CA LEU A 393 -22.06 11.14 1.71
C LEU A 393 -20.71 10.44 1.73
N THR A 394 -20.37 9.68 0.68
CA THR A 394 -19.09 8.95 0.60
C THR A 394 -17.91 9.91 0.63
N PHE A 395 -17.98 10.99 -0.15
CA PHE A 395 -16.93 12.01 -0.20
C PHE A 395 -16.79 12.78 1.13
N ALA A 396 -17.91 13.12 1.79
CA ALA A 396 -17.87 13.70 3.13
C ALA A 396 -17.22 12.74 4.15
N ASN A 397 -17.44 11.43 4.00
CA ASN A 397 -16.81 10.44 4.87
C ASN A 397 -15.31 10.25 4.57
N ILE A 398 -14.89 10.33 3.31
CA ILE A 398 -13.46 10.37 2.97
C ILE A 398 -12.81 11.61 3.59
N LYS A 399 -13.50 12.77 3.55
CA LYS A 399 -13.05 13.98 4.27
C LYS A 399 -12.88 13.71 5.76
N LEU A 400 -13.91 13.18 6.42
CA LEU A 400 -13.87 12.85 7.84
C LEU A 400 -12.72 11.89 8.18
N PHE A 401 -12.48 10.87 7.35
CA PHE A 401 -11.37 9.94 7.52
C PHE A 401 -10.00 10.65 7.55
N TYR A 402 -9.80 11.66 6.70
CA TYR A 402 -8.58 12.46 6.70
C TYR A 402 -8.56 13.55 7.78
N GLU A 403 -9.69 14.14 8.18
CA GLU A 403 -9.74 15.04 9.34
C GLU A 403 -9.31 14.31 10.63
N ILE A 404 -9.70 13.04 10.78
CA ILE A 404 -9.23 12.18 11.87
C ILE A 404 -7.72 11.96 11.78
N LEU A 405 -7.17 11.70 10.58
CA LEU A 405 -5.71 11.64 10.39
C LEU A 405 -5.06 12.93 10.91
N PHE A 406 -5.51 14.08 10.43
CA PHE A 406 -4.94 15.37 10.78
C PHE A 406 -5.02 15.71 12.26
N SER A 407 -6.11 15.32 12.93
CA SER A 407 -6.23 15.39 14.40
C SER A 407 -5.15 14.54 15.08
N ILE A 408 -4.95 13.28 14.64
CA ILE A 408 -3.92 12.38 15.21
C ILE A 408 -2.51 12.96 15.03
N VAL A 409 -2.22 13.51 13.85
CA VAL A 409 -0.86 13.97 13.51
C VAL A 409 -0.62 15.44 13.84
N GLY A 410 -1.62 16.18 14.30
CA GLY A 410 -1.52 17.59 14.66
C GLY A 410 -1.37 18.55 13.47
N TYR A 411 -1.91 18.20 12.30
CA TYR A 411 -1.83 19.05 11.10
C TYR A 411 -2.90 20.16 11.10
N THR A 412 -2.45 21.43 11.04
CA THR A 412 -3.30 22.62 11.09
C THR A 412 -3.32 23.44 9.79
N GLY A 413 -2.70 22.94 8.72
CA GLY A 413 -2.63 23.64 7.43
C GLY A 413 -3.90 23.51 6.59
N GLU A 414 -3.82 23.97 5.34
CA GLU A 414 -4.94 23.90 4.39
C GLU A 414 -5.30 22.45 4.05
N ARG A 415 -6.61 22.19 3.90
CA ARG A 415 -7.19 20.86 3.67
C ARG A 415 -8.09 20.90 2.44
N ILE A 416 -8.25 19.77 1.77
CA ILE A 416 -9.22 19.67 0.68
C ILE A 416 -10.64 19.60 1.23
N ASP A 417 -11.51 20.47 0.74
CA ASP A 417 -12.94 20.38 1.02
C ASP A 417 -13.69 19.60 -0.06
N TYR A 418 -13.92 18.32 0.20
CA TYR A 418 -14.70 17.43 -0.66
C TYR A 418 -16.21 17.67 -0.61
N GLU A 419 -16.70 18.49 0.31
CA GLU A 419 -18.15 18.68 0.49
C GLU A 419 -18.74 19.65 -0.54
N ASN A 420 -17.91 20.47 -1.18
CA ASN A 420 -18.36 21.46 -2.16
C ASN A 420 -18.52 20.86 -3.55
N ARG A 421 -19.74 20.94 -4.10
CA ARG A 421 -20.03 20.52 -5.46
C ARG A 421 -19.21 21.30 -6.49
N GLY A 422 -18.76 20.61 -7.53
CA GLY A 422 -17.84 21.16 -8.53
C GLY A 422 -16.37 21.03 -8.15
N PHE A 423 -16.04 20.39 -7.02
CA PHE A 423 -14.67 20.01 -6.69
C PHE A 423 -14.21 18.77 -7.49
N PRO A 424 -12.97 18.75 -8.02
CA PRO A 424 -12.02 19.87 -8.03
C PRO A 424 -12.46 20.97 -9.01
N SER A 425 -12.60 22.19 -8.51
CA SER A 425 -13.04 23.38 -9.28
C SER A 425 -12.03 23.83 -10.33
N VAL A 426 -10.87 23.17 -10.37
CA VAL A 426 -9.87 23.29 -11.42
C VAL A 426 -9.38 21.88 -11.75
N LEU A 427 -10.05 21.18 -12.65
CA LEU A 427 -9.32 20.25 -13.51
C LEU A 427 -8.25 21.12 -14.20
N PRO A 428 -6.94 20.79 -14.14
CA PRO A 428 -5.99 21.43 -15.01
C PRO A 428 -6.48 21.14 -16.42
N SER A 429 -7.05 22.15 -17.08
CA SER A 429 -7.38 22.04 -18.48
C SER A 429 -6.13 21.51 -19.15
N ALA A 430 -6.22 20.30 -19.69
CA ALA A 430 -5.34 19.87 -20.74
C ALA A 430 -5.55 20.90 -21.86
N ARG A 431 -4.79 22.00 -21.82
CA ARG A 431 -4.44 22.71 -23.03
C ARG A 431 -3.64 21.71 -23.82
N ILE A 432 -4.37 20.85 -24.54
CA ILE A 432 -3.99 20.37 -25.85
C ILE A 432 -3.36 21.59 -26.50
N CYS A 433 -2.04 21.56 -26.64
CA CYS A 433 -1.32 22.55 -27.40
C CYS A 433 -1.86 22.38 -28.81
N GLY A 434 -2.88 23.17 -29.14
CA GLY A 434 -3.29 23.38 -30.51
C GLY A 434 -2.03 23.81 -31.22
N MET A 435 -1.56 22.97 -32.12
CA MET A 435 -0.64 23.38 -33.15
C MET A 435 -1.35 24.49 -33.92
N ASP A 436 -1.13 25.74 -33.52
CA ASP A 436 -1.25 26.86 -34.42
C ASP A 436 -0.16 26.69 -35.48
N GLN A 437 -0.47 25.87 -36.49
CA GLN A 437 -0.01 26.16 -37.84
C GLN A 437 -0.80 27.38 -38.29
N ALA A 438 -0.31 28.56 -37.91
CA ALA A 438 -0.63 29.78 -38.61
C ALA A 438 0.24 29.82 -39.88
N GLU A 439 -0.44 29.60 -40.99
CA GLU A 439 -0.01 30.02 -42.32
C GLU A 439 0.44 31.49 -42.32
N GLY A 440 1.47 31.80 -43.12
CA GLY A 440 1.61 33.11 -43.74
C GLY A 440 2.76 34.01 -43.26
N ARG A 441 3.98 33.72 -43.73
CA ARG A 441 4.71 34.58 -44.67
C ARG A 441 5.94 33.90 -45.24
#